data_AF-A0A4Q7KM38-F1
#
_entry.id   AF-A0A4Q7KM38-F1
#
_cell.length_a   1.000
_cell.length_b   1.000
_cell.length_c   1.000
_cell.angle_alpha   90.00
_cell.angle_beta   90.00
_cell.angle_gamma   90.00
#
_symmetry.space_group_name_H-M   'P 1'
#
loop_
_entity.id
_entity.type
_entity.pdbx_description
1 polymer ?
#
loop_
_entity_poly.entity_id
_entity_poly.type
_entity_poly.pdbx_seq_one_letter_code
_entity_poly.pdbx_strand_id
1 'polypeptide(L)'
;MLTAVSRSLLTAVFAATVLLTTACATTVIGTGRGPGEGDDKGTAQIPAYTPPPNGGGFTGQPMDQPLPIPAAGADLCAWTPTALPEMAAALGATGVQNSSSGCQYVLPNNKIVQIHATSPYNELSQRTFLLESFETGGLRGRVYAFVGPPNTICSVNLDVRALAGFAVDTYDRDRQGGNQREHCETAKKAVTVLAKKFVPALGGTPFPGARQQPPALQGVTPCKAVTHSAAYYAGVSDKEGAEQATGFGGTCTYEDDNGTVTGVVVSGDPSTVPRQVPGGQVREGRFGSMPARFEQAADTCFVLATVGAGQALGVSYKDAEGAAGNTCLRAQVVLAVSVIKLMQGS
;
A
#
# COMPACT_ATOMS: atom_id res chain seq x y z
N MET A 1 26.45 -46.75 -47.83
CA MET A 1 26.28 -45.28 -47.81
C MET A 1 24.79 -45.00 -47.86
N LEU A 2 24.19 -44.66 -46.71
CA LEU A 2 22.77 -44.33 -46.57
C LEU A 2 22.66 -43.07 -45.72
N THR A 3 21.87 -42.14 -46.22
CA THR A 3 21.72 -40.74 -45.87
C THR A 3 20.96 -40.52 -44.56
N ALA A 4 21.41 -39.51 -43.82
CA ALA A 4 20.83 -39.04 -42.57
C ALA A 4 19.54 -38.24 -42.81
N VAL A 5 18.39 -38.77 -42.38
CA VAL A 5 17.18 -37.99 -42.09
C VAL A 5 16.44 -38.64 -40.92
N SER A 6 15.98 -37.81 -39.98
CA SER A 6 14.89 -38.05 -39.01
C SER A 6 15.05 -39.13 -37.93
N ARG A 7 15.76 -38.78 -36.85
CA ARG A 7 15.49 -39.29 -35.49
C ARG A 7 15.64 -38.17 -34.46
N SER A 8 14.71 -37.22 -34.45
CA SER A 8 14.64 -36.17 -33.43
C SER A 8 13.20 -35.70 -33.25
N LEU A 9 12.31 -36.63 -32.91
CA LEU A 9 10.89 -36.35 -32.72
C LEU A 9 10.31 -37.28 -31.64
N LEU A 10 10.94 -37.33 -30.46
CA LEU A 10 10.34 -37.98 -29.28
C LEU A 10 10.94 -37.57 -27.92
N THR A 11 11.81 -36.54 -27.87
CA THR A 11 12.44 -36.11 -26.60
C THR A 11 12.11 -34.65 -26.22
N ALA A 12 11.23 -33.98 -26.96
CA ALA A 12 10.89 -32.56 -26.74
C ALA A 12 9.51 -32.31 -26.10
N VAL A 13 8.73 -33.35 -25.78
CA VAL A 13 7.36 -33.17 -25.25
C VAL A 13 7.26 -33.42 -23.73
N PHE A 14 8.31 -33.95 -23.09
CA PHE A 14 8.33 -34.16 -21.63
C PHE A 14 9.08 -33.09 -20.82
N ALA A 15 9.78 -32.16 -21.49
CA ALA A 15 10.50 -31.06 -20.84
C ALA A 15 9.68 -29.74 -20.76
N ALA A 16 8.49 -29.70 -21.37
CA ALA A 16 7.68 -28.48 -21.47
C ALA A 16 6.46 -28.46 -20.51
N THR A 17 6.25 -29.50 -19.71
CA THR A 17 5.07 -29.61 -18.82
C THR A 17 5.41 -29.64 -17.32
N VAL A 18 6.70 -29.57 -16.95
CA VAL A 18 7.17 -29.47 -15.55
C VAL A 18 7.69 -28.06 -15.21
N LEU A 19 7.65 -27.13 -16.17
CA LEU A 19 7.84 -25.68 -15.95
C LEU A 19 6.51 -24.95 -15.66
N LEU A 20 5.47 -25.69 -15.26
CA LEU A 20 4.45 -25.16 -14.36
C LEU A 20 5.12 -24.97 -13.01
N THR A 21 5.79 -23.82 -12.91
CA THR A 21 6.38 -23.27 -11.72
C THR A 21 5.38 -23.41 -10.57
N THR A 22 5.64 -24.43 -9.76
CA THR A 22 5.34 -24.39 -8.34
C THR A 22 5.96 -23.10 -7.83
N ALA A 23 5.18 -22.02 -7.83
CA ALA A 23 5.35 -20.97 -6.85
C ALA A 23 5.13 -21.67 -5.51
N CYS A 24 6.20 -22.25 -4.97
CA CYS A 24 6.29 -22.47 -3.56
C CYS A 24 6.12 -21.08 -2.97
N ALA A 25 4.90 -20.76 -2.54
CA ALA A 25 4.67 -19.69 -1.60
C ALA A 25 5.49 -20.07 -0.36
N THR A 26 6.75 -19.65 -0.34
CA THR A 26 7.54 -19.67 0.88
C THR A 26 6.94 -18.56 1.73
N THR A 27 6.03 -18.96 2.62
CA THR A 27 5.55 -18.14 3.72
C THR A 27 6.76 -17.91 4.63
N VAL A 28 7.55 -16.88 4.32
CA VAL A 28 8.54 -16.38 5.27
C VAL A 28 7.76 -15.56 6.29
N ILE A 29 7.46 -16.19 7.42
CA ILE A 29 6.97 -15.49 8.60
C ILE A 29 8.12 -14.60 9.07
N GLY A 30 7.95 -13.27 9.02
CA GLY A 30 8.89 -12.35 9.64
C GLY A 30 9.03 -12.68 11.12
N THR A 31 10.23 -13.05 11.55
CA THR A 31 10.52 -13.33 12.96
C THR A 31 10.88 -12.03 13.66
N GLY A 32 10.25 -11.78 14.79
CA GLY A 32 10.54 -10.64 15.64
C GLY A 32 11.93 -10.72 16.30
N ARG A 33 12.58 -9.56 16.51
CA ARG A 33 13.76 -9.40 17.39
C ARG A 33 13.41 -8.56 18.62
N GLY A 34 14.02 -8.89 19.76
CA GLY A 34 13.77 -8.28 21.07
C GLY A 34 14.22 -6.81 21.17
N PRO A 35 13.74 -6.04 22.17
CA PRO A 35 13.72 -4.59 22.15
C PRO A 35 14.89 -3.93 22.90
N GLY A 36 15.23 -2.72 22.47
CA GLY A 36 15.89 -1.68 23.26
C GLY A 36 14.97 -0.47 23.44
N GLU A 37 14.80 -0.09 24.72
CA GLU A 37 14.51 1.23 25.37
C GLU A 37 13.47 2.19 24.76
N GLY A 38 12.45 2.75 25.43
CA GLY A 38 11.89 2.82 26.80
C GLY A 38 10.48 3.48 26.65
N ASP A 39 9.49 3.49 27.54
CA ASP A 39 9.43 3.45 29.01
C ASP A 39 8.23 2.62 29.52
N ASP A 40 8.46 1.91 30.62
CA ASP A 40 7.57 1.55 31.72
C ASP A 40 6.05 1.39 31.50
N LYS A 41 5.62 0.13 31.37
CA LYS A 41 5.00 -0.63 32.49
C LYS A 41 4.62 -2.04 32.02
N GLY A 42 5.24 -3.03 32.65
CA GLY A 42 4.92 -4.46 32.69
C GLY A 42 4.10 -5.03 31.54
N THR A 43 4.74 -5.68 30.58
CA THR A 43 4.15 -6.75 29.75
C THR A 43 5.28 -7.36 28.92
N ALA A 44 5.25 -8.67 28.70
CA ALA A 44 6.23 -9.39 27.90
C ALA A 44 6.54 -8.65 26.60
N GLN A 45 7.84 -8.50 26.30
CA GLN A 45 8.35 -7.78 25.12
C GLN A 45 7.79 -8.41 23.83
N ILE A 46 6.77 -7.77 23.25
CA ILE A 46 6.25 -8.13 21.93
C ILE A 46 7.25 -7.62 20.88
N PRO A 47 7.78 -8.48 20.00
CA PRO A 47 8.82 -8.07 19.07
C PRO A 47 8.26 -7.24 17.91
N ALA A 48 9.08 -6.32 17.39
CA ALA A 48 8.75 -5.50 16.22
C ALA A 48 8.72 -6.36 14.93
N TYR A 49 7.80 -6.02 14.03
CA TYR A 49 7.70 -6.66 12.72
C TYR A 49 8.96 -6.37 11.89
N THR A 50 9.62 -7.43 11.41
CA THR A 50 10.66 -7.30 10.40
C THR A 50 10.10 -7.81 9.07
N PRO A 51 9.93 -6.94 8.05
CA PRO A 51 9.49 -7.41 6.74
C PRO A 51 10.49 -8.43 6.19
N PRO A 52 10.03 -9.52 5.57
CA PRO A 52 10.94 -10.47 4.96
C PRO A 52 11.74 -9.78 3.83
N PRO A 53 13.02 -10.13 3.62
CA PRO A 53 13.90 -9.45 2.65
C PRO A 53 13.39 -9.45 1.20
N ASN A 54 12.49 -10.37 0.88
CA ASN A 54 11.87 -10.52 -0.45
C ASN A 54 10.55 -9.71 -0.61
N GLY A 55 10.15 -8.93 0.39
CA GLY A 55 8.85 -8.23 0.38
C GLY A 55 7.64 -9.17 0.49
N GLY A 56 7.84 -10.37 1.03
CA GLY A 56 6.80 -11.39 1.23
C GLY A 56 5.46 -10.82 1.72
N GLY A 57 4.39 -11.16 0.97
CA GLY A 57 3.03 -10.65 1.17
C GLY A 57 2.68 -9.41 0.32
N PHE A 58 3.63 -8.84 -0.40
CA PHE A 58 3.49 -7.57 -1.12
C PHE A 58 4.26 -7.60 -2.45
N THR A 59 3.83 -6.83 -3.46
CA THR A 59 4.60 -6.67 -4.70
C THR A 59 5.43 -5.39 -4.71
N GLY A 60 6.59 -5.42 -5.38
CA GLY A 60 7.38 -4.24 -5.73
C GLY A 60 6.95 -3.63 -7.07
N GLN A 61 5.81 -4.05 -7.62
CA GLN A 61 5.30 -3.52 -8.88
C GLN A 61 4.86 -2.06 -8.73
N PRO A 62 4.87 -1.29 -9.83
CA PRO A 62 4.43 0.10 -9.82
C PRO A 62 3.01 0.27 -9.29
N MET A 63 2.81 1.35 -8.53
CA MET A 63 1.47 1.81 -8.14
C MET A 63 0.87 2.58 -9.31
N ASP A 64 0.27 1.92 -10.30
CA ASP A 64 -0.26 2.56 -11.52
C ASP A 64 -1.75 2.26 -11.78
N GLN A 65 -2.42 1.65 -10.81
CA GLN A 65 -3.84 1.32 -10.91
C GLN A 65 -4.72 2.43 -10.31
N PRO A 66 -5.94 2.63 -10.84
CA PRO A 66 -6.89 3.56 -10.24
C PRO A 66 -7.27 3.10 -8.83
N LEU A 67 -7.61 4.06 -7.97
CA LEU A 67 -8.17 3.78 -6.67
C LEU A 67 -9.51 3.03 -6.84
N PRO A 68 -9.64 1.83 -6.27
CA PRO A 68 -10.78 0.95 -6.53
C PRO A 68 -12.03 1.33 -5.73
N ILE A 69 -11.87 1.91 -4.54
CA ILE A 69 -12.95 2.48 -3.72
C ILE A 69 -12.50 3.84 -3.17
N PRO A 70 -13.44 4.70 -2.72
CA PRO A 70 -13.10 5.90 -1.97
C PRO A 70 -12.14 5.61 -0.80
N ALA A 71 -11.04 6.37 -0.76
CA ALA A 71 -10.07 6.37 0.33
C ALA A 71 -10.30 7.51 1.35
N ALA A 72 -11.29 8.37 1.05
CA ALA A 72 -11.46 9.68 1.68
C ALA A 72 -12.85 10.29 1.43
N GLY A 73 -13.21 11.28 2.26
CA GLY A 73 -14.33 12.20 2.02
C GLY A 73 -15.67 11.78 2.63
N ALA A 74 -16.69 12.64 2.46
CA ALA A 74 -18.04 12.40 2.98
C ALA A 74 -18.69 11.11 2.43
N ASP A 75 -18.28 10.70 1.23
CA ASP A 75 -18.80 9.52 0.53
C ASP A 75 -17.93 8.27 0.73
N LEU A 76 -17.08 8.23 1.76
CA LEU A 76 -16.11 7.16 2.03
C LEU A 76 -16.73 5.76 1.94
N CYS A 77 -17.98 5.59 2.39
CA CYS A 77 -18.68 4.31 2.44
C CYS A 77 -19.83 4.17 1.44
N ALA A 78 -20.00 5.11 0.51
CA ALA A 78 -21.08 5.11 -0.48
C ALA A 78 -21.06 3.87 -1.40
N TRP A 79 -19.90 3.23 -1.54
CA TRP A 79 -19.70 2.02 -2.33
C TRP A 79 -20.23 0.75 -1.64
N THR A 80 -20.35 0.73 -0.31
CA THR A 80 -20.66 -0.50 0.44
C THR A 80 -22.00 -1.16 0.11
N PRO A 81 -23.11 -0.43 -0.13
CA PRO A 81 -24.38 -1.07 -0.50
C PRO A 81 -24.28 -1.86 -1.80
N THR A 82 -23.40 -1.43 -2.71
CA THR A 82 -23.26 -2.10 -4.01
C THR A 82 -22.66 -3.49 -3.90
N ALA A 83 -21.82 -3.76 -2.90
CA ALA A 83 -21.20 -5.07 -2.67
C ALA A 83 -21.92 -5.93 -1.63
N LEU A 84 -22.98 -5.40 -1.01
CA LEU A 84 -23.77 -6.14 -0.04
C LEU A 84 -24.33 -7.46 -0.57
N PRO A 85 -24.83 -7.59 -1.83
CA PRO A 85 -25.32 -8.87 -2.34
C PRO A 85 -24.25 -9.96 -2.37
N GLU A 86 -23.04 -9.65 -2.82
CA GLU A 86 -21.93 -10.61 -2.85
C GLU A 86 -21.40 -10.92 -1.45
N MET A 87 -21.38 -9.92 -0.56
CA MET A 87 -21.04 -10.13 0.85
C MET A 87 -22.09 -10.99 1.57
N ALA A 88 -23.38 -10.80 1.26
CA ALA A 88 -24.47 -11.63 1.78
C ALA A 88 -24.33 -13.07 1.32
N ALA A 89 -24.04 -13.29 0.03
CA ALA A 89 -23.83 -14.63 -0.52
C ALA A 89 -22.58 -15.33 0.05
N ALA A 90 -21.49 -14.60 0.26
CA ALA A 90 -20.22 -15.18 0.71
C ALA A 90 -20.12 -15.37 2.23
N LEU A 91 -20.74 -14.47 3.01
CA LEU A 91 -20.53 -14.32 4.46
C LEU A 91 -21.81 -14.20 5.27
N GLY A 92 -22.99 -14.14 4.62
CA GLY A 92 -24.26 -13.91 5.30
C GLY A 92 -24.46 -12.46 5.78
N ALA A 93 -23.69 -11.50 5.27
CA ALA A 93 -23.81 -10.09 5.66
C ALA A 93 -25.27 -9.58 5.54
N THR A 94 -25.76 -8.97 6.61
CA THR A 94 -27.17 -8.53 6.74
C THR A 94 -27.35 -7.03 6.55
N GLY A 95 -26.26 -6.26 6.52
CA GLY A 95 -26.31 -4.82 6.33
C GLY A 95 -24.94 -4.16 6.33
N VAL A 96 -24.95 -2.84 6.17
CA VAL A 96 -23.77 -1.98 6.16
C VAL A 96 -23.88 -0.91 7.25
N GLN A 97 -22.75 -0.51 7.82
CA GLN A 97 -22.67 0.56 8.81
C GLN A 97 -21.41 1.40 8.58
N ASN A 98 -21.47 2.67 9.00
CA ASN A 98 -20.29 3.53 9.03
C ASN A 98 -19.74 3.55 10.46
N SER A 99 -18.42 3.48 10.59
CA SER A 99 -17.73 3.73 11.86
C SER A 99 -16.81 4.93 11.71
N SER A 100 -16.32 5.46 12.83
CA SER A 100 -15.31 6.53 12.81
C SER A 100 -14.01 6.13 12.12
N SER A 101 -13.77 4.82 11.94
CA SER A 101 -12.52 4.28 11.40
C SER A 101 -12.69 3.52 10.08
N GLY A 102 -13.87 3.57 9.45
CA GLY A 102 -14.07 3.00 8.11
C GLY A 102 -15.50 2.51 7.85
N CYS A 103 -15.60 1.62 6.88
CA CYS A 103 -16.88 1.08 6.41
C CYS A 103 -17.06 -0.35 6.89
N GLN A 104 -18.25 -0.73 7.35
CA GLN A 104 -18.49 -2.01 7.99
C GLN A 104 -19.60 -2.79 7.30
N TYR A 105 -19.44 -4.11 7.23
CA TYR A 105 -20.52 -5.06 7.01
C TYR A 105 -20.87 -5.74 8.32
N VAL A 106 -22.17 -5.85 8.60
CA VAL A 106 -22.69 -6.57 9.76
C VAL A 106 -22.97 -8.00 9.35
N LEU A 107 -22.35 -8.95 10.04
CA LEU A 107 -22.53 -10.37 9.83
C LEU A 107 -23.47 -10.94 10.91
N PRO A 108 -24.02 -12.15 10.69
CA PRO A 108 -24.74 -12.87 11.73
C PRO A 108 -23.83 -13.14 12.95
N ASN A 109 -24.43 -13.50 14.09
CA ASN A 109 -23.70 -13.85 15.31
C ASN A 109 -22.79 -12.74 15.85
N ASN A 110 -23.22 -11.48 15.73
CA ASN A 110 -22.53 -10.32 16.31
C ASN A 110 -21.12 -10.04 15.73
N LYS A 111 -20.87 -10.46 14.48
CA LYS A 111 -19.58 -10.25 13.80
C LYS A 111 -19.57 -9.02 12.92
N ILE A 112 -18.41 -8.40 12.82
CA ILE A 112 -18.16 -7.22 11.98
C ILE A 112 -17.00 -7.52 11.04
N VAL A 113 -17.20 -7.14 9.78
CA VAL A 113 -16.13 -6.99 8.79
C VAL A 113 -15.94 -5.50 8.59
N GLN A 114 -14.79 -4.97 9.00
CA GLN A 114 -14.43 -3.57 8.83
C GLN A 114 -13.41 -3.41 7.70
N ILE A 115 -13.66 -2.44 6.82
CA ILE A 115 -12.87 -2.16 5.64
C ILE A 115 -12.14 -0.84 5.80
N HIS A 116 -10.85 -0.87 5.50
CA HIS A 116 -9.96 0.28 5.49
C HIS A 116 -9.37 0.45 4.08
N ALA A 117 -9.45 1.67 3.57
CA ALA A 117 -8.86 2.10 2.29
C ALA A 117 -7.95 3.32 2.50
N THR A 118 -7.27 3.40 3.64
CA THR A 118 -6.77 4.68 4.17
C THR A 118 -5.27 4.85 4.20
N SER A 119 -4.47 3.84 3.83
CA SER A 119 -3.01 4.02 3.75
C SER A 119 -2.42 3.34 2.51
N PRO A 120 -1.50 4.01 1.81
CA PRO A 120 -0.51 3.31 1.01
C PRO A 120 0.42 2.55 1.94
N TYR A 121 0.45 1.24 1.72
CA TYR A 121 1.64 0.40 1.72
C TYR A 121 2.65 0.40 2.89
N ASN A 122 2.91 -0.85 3.32
CA ASN A 122 4.07 -1.43 3.98
C ASN A 122 4.27 -1.28 5.49
N GLU A 123 4.38 -0.07 6.01
CA GLU A 123 4.78 0.06 7.40
C GLU A 123 3.55 0.02 8.31
N LEU A 124 3.31 -1.16 8.87
CA LEU A 124 2.55 -1.27 10.10
C LEU A 124 3.42 -0.60 11.17
N SER A 125 3.20 0.70 11.37
CA SER A 125 3.84 1.50 12.41
C SER A 125 3.42 1.10 13.82
N GLN A 126 2.53 0.13 13.93
CA GLN A 126 2.04 -0.46 15.15
C GLN A 126 2.51 -1.91 15.24
N ARG A 127 2.64 -2.42 16.47
CA ARG A 127 3.02 -3.82 16.71
C ARG A 127 2.05 -4.75 15.96
N THR A 128 2.56 -5.59 15.07
CA THR A 128 1.74 -6.56 14.33
C THR A 128 2.44 -7.89 14.16
N PHE A 129 1.66 -8.97 14.26
CA PHE A 129 2.09 -10.34 14.07
C PHE A 129 1.67 -10.80 12.69
N LEU A 130 2.63 -11.05 11.79
CA LEU A 130 2.36 -11.68 10.51
C LEU A 130 1.99 -13.15 10.77
N LEU A 131 0.79 -13.54 10.35
CA LEU A 131 0.30 -14.91 10.50
C LEU A 131 0.65 -15.74 9.27
N GLU A 132 0.36 -15.22 8.07
CA GLU A 132 0.66 -15.88 6.81
C GLU A 132 0.62 -14.90 5.63
N SER A 133 1.25 -15.29 4.51
CA SER A 133 1.04 -14.63 3.22
C SER A 133 -0.34 -15.00 2.66
N PHE A 134 -0.94 -14.08 1.91
CA PHE A 134 -2.22 -14.26 1.25
C PHE A 134 -2.09 -13.95 -0.23
N GLU A 135 -2.81 -14.66 -1.07
CA GLU A 135 -2.89 -14.34 -2.50
C GLU A 135 -4.32 -14.58 -3.00
N THR A 136 -4.83 -13.66 -3.80
CA THR A 136 -6.11 -13.82 -4.48
C THR A 136 -6.06 -13.16 -5.85
N GLY A 137 -6.38 -13.93 -6.90
CA GLY A 137 -6.35 -13.48 -8.29
C GLY A 137 -5.01 -12.88 -8.76
N GLY A 138 -3.88 -13.35 -8.22
CA GLY A 138 -2.55 -12.82 -8.56
C GLY A 138 -2.18 -11.52 -7.85
N LEU A 139 -3.00 -11.05 -6.91
CA LEU A 139 -2.66 -9.98 -5.98
C LEU A 139 -2.13 -10.58 -4.69
N ARG A 140 -0.99 -10.05 -4.25
CA ARG A 140 -0.33 -10.44 -3.00
C ARG A 140 -0.94 -9.70 -1.82
N GLY A 141 -0.98 -10.34 -0.67
CA GLY A 141 -1.40 -9.75 0.58
C GLY A 141 -0.78 -10.44 1.78
N ARG A 142 -1.18 -9.99 2.97
CA ARG A 142 -0.80 -10.60 4.25
C ARG A 142 -1.98 -10.71 5.19
N VAL A 143 -1.97 -11.77 5.99
CA VAL A 143 -2.84 -11.95 7.15
C VAL A 143 -2.04 -11.61 8.40
N TYR A 144 -2.56 -10.75 9.26
CA TYR A 144 -1.87 -10.31 10.47
C TYR A 144 -2.83 -10.00 11.62
N ALA A 145 -2.27 -9.82 12.81
CA ALA A 145 -2.98 -9.38 14.01
C ALA A 145 -2.22 -8.24 14.71
N PHE A 146 -2.94 -7.26 15.29
CA PHE A 146 -2.33 -6.09 15.97
C PHE A 146 -1.88 -6.37 17.41
N VAL A 147 -2.36 -7.44 18.03
CA VAL A 147 -1.93 -7.85 19.38
C VAL A 147 -1.83 -9.37 19.39
N GLY A 148 -0.91 -9.91 20.20
CA GLY A 148 -0.80 -11.35 20.40
C GLY A 148 -2.06 -11.91 21.10
N PRO A 149 -2.17 -13.24 21.24
CA PRO A 149 -3.25 -13.86 22.01
C PRO A 149 -3.38 -13.22 23.41
N PRO A 150 -4.60 -13.00 23.93
CA PRO A 150 -5.88 -13.57 23.50
C PRO A 150 -6.65 -12.74 22.45
N ASN A 151 -6.02 -11.77 21.78
CA ASN A 151 -6.70 -11.01 20.74
C ASN A 151 -7.14 -11.92 19.58
N THR A 152 -8.44 -11.89 19.28
CA THR A 152 -9.07 -12.71 18.23
C THR A 152 -9.23 -11.96 16.92
N ILE A 153 -8.96 -10.65 16.89
CA ILE A 153 -9.06 -9.85 15.65
C ILE A 153 -8.07 -10.40 14.63
N CYS A 154 -8.55 -10.49 13.39
CA CYS A 154 -7.69 -10.82 12.26
C CYS A 154 -7.86 -9.81 11.14
N SER A 155 -6.74 -9.43 10.55
CA SER A 155 -6.65 -8.41 9.51
C SER A 155 -6.02 -9.01 8.26
N VAL A 156 -6.62 -8.73 7.10
CA VAL A 156 -6.03 -9.10 5.80
C VAL A 156 -5.82 -7.83 5.00
N ASN A 157 -4.56 -7.55 4.65
CA ASN A 157 -4.21 -6.43 3.78
C ASN A 157 -3.81 -6.97 2.41
N LEU A 158 -4.42 -6.41 1.36
CA LEU A 158 -4.20 -6.77 -0.03
C LEU A 158 -3.53 -5.63 -0.78
N ASP A 159 -2.48 -5.99 -1.52
CA ASP A 159 -1.84 -5.11 -2.49
C ASP A 159 -2.70 -4.99 -3.73
N VAL A 160 -3.21 -3.79 -3.98
CA VAL A 160 -4.02 -3.52 -5.17
C VAL A 160 -3.28 -2.64 -6.18
N ARG A 161 -1.96 -2.45 -6.00
CA ARG A 161 -1.09 -1.67 -6.91
C ARG A 161 -1.65 -0.28 -7.23
N ALA A 162 -2.36 0.30 -6.27
CA ALA A 162 -2.91 1.65 -6.31
C ALA A 162 -2.32 2.48 -5.17
N LEU A 163 -2.74 3.74 -5.07
CA LEU A 163 -2.26 4.68 -4.03
C LEU A 163 -2.67 4.28 -2.60
N ALA A 164 -3.64 3.38 -2.44
CA ALA A 164 -4.03 2.83 -1.15
C ALA A 164 -4.24 1.32 -1.28
N GLY A 165 -3.86 0.60 -0.22
CA GLY A 165 -4.19 -0.82 -0.07
C GLY A 165 -5.63 -1.01 0.44
N PHE A 166 -6.10 -2.26 0.41
CA PHE A 166 -7.29 -2.66 1.16
C PHE A 166 -6.87 -3.44 2.37
N ALA A 167 -7.25 -2.98 3.55
CA ALA A 167 -7.23 -3.81 4.74
C ALA A 167 -8.66 -4.17 5.17
N VAL A 168 -8.83 -5.42 5.57
CA VAL A 168 -10.09 -5.96 6.06
C VAL A 168 -9.85 -6.56 7.43
N ASP A 169 -10.49 -5.99 8.44
CA ASP A 169 -10.48 -6.49 9.79
C ASP A 169 -11.76 -7.27 10.06
N THR A 170 -11.66 -8.39 10.76
CA THR A 170 -12.83 -9.12 11.27
C THR A 170 -12.73 -9.31 12.78
N TYR A 171 -13.83 -9.03 13.46
CA TYR A 171 -13.94 -9.13 14.92
C TYR A 171 -15.39 -9.28 15.39
N ASP A 172 -15.57 -9.80 16.60
CA ASP A 172 -16.86 -9.78 17.30
C ASP A 172 -17.13 -8.35 17.83
N ARG A 173 -18.35 -7.86 17.71
CA ARG A 173 -18.72 -6.46 17.99
C ARG A 173 -18.42 -6.02 19.44
N ASP A 174 -18.48 -6.94 20.39
CA ASP A 174 -18.12 -6.71 21.80
C ASP A 174 -16.61 -6.71 22.05
N ARG A 175 -15.80 -7.02 21.03
CA ARG A 175 -14.33 -7.01 21.01
C ARG A 175 -13.65 -7.86 22.07
N GLN A 176 -14.39 -8.74 22.74
CA GLN A 176 -13.89 -9.58 23.85
C GLN A 176 -14.04 -11.08 23.61
N GLY A 177 -14.60 -11.50 22.47
CA GLY A 177 -14.85 -12.90 22.13
C GLY A 177 -14.26 -13.35 20.79
N GLY A 178 -14.52 -14.62 20.46
CA GLY A 178 -14.39 -15.14 19.11
C GLY A 178 -13.23 -16.11 18.87
N ASN A 179 -13.11 -16.54 17.62
CA ASN A 179 -12.07 -17.47 17.18
C ASN A 179 -11.22 -16.78 16.10
N GLN A 180 -9.92 -16.57 16.37
CA GLN A 180 -9.02 -15.88 15.44
C GLN A 180 -8.95 -16.55 14.08
N ARG A 181 -8.94 -17.89 14.02
CA ARG A 181 -8.94 -18.62 12.75
C ARG A 181 -10.20 -18.35 11.95
N GLU A 182 -11.35 -18.31 12.62
CA GLU A 182 -12.63 -17.99 11.97
C GLU A 182 -12.66 -16.54 11.47
N HIS A 183 -12.12 -15.60 12.24
CA HIS A 183 -11.98 -14.21 11.82
C HIS A 183 -11.05 -14.07 10.62
N CYS A 184 -9.92 -14.77 10.59
CA CYS A 184 -9.02 -14.76 9.44
C CYS A 184 -9.69 -15.31 8.18
N GLU A 185 -10.40 -16.44 8.28
CA GLU A 185 -11.12 -17.00 7.13
C GLU A 185 -12.23 -16.07 6.64
N THR A 186 -12.91 -15.38 7.56
CA THR A 186 -13.92 -14.37 7.22
C THR A 186 -13.29 -13.17 6.52
N ALA A 187 -12.18 -12.63 7.05
CA ALA A 187 -11.46 -11.51 6.46
C ALA A 187 -10.93 -11.85 5.05
N LYS A 188 -10.36 -13.05 4.86
CA LYS A 188 -9.91 -13.55 3.54
C LYS A 188 -11.04 -13.62 2.51
N LYS A 189 -12.21 -14.11 2.92
CA LYS A 189 -13.41 -14.17 2.07
C LYS A 189 -13.91 -12.76 1.73
N ALA A 190 -14.01 -11.89 2.72
CA ALA A 190 -14.44 -10.50 2.54
C ALA A 190 -13.51 -9.75 1.57
N VAL A 191 -12.19 -9.79 1.80
CA VAL A 191 -11.24 -9.12 0.90
C VAL A 191 -11.28 -9.72 -0.51
N THR A 192 -11.52 -11.02 -0.66
CA THR A 192 -11.67 -11.67 -1.97
C THR A 192 -12.92 -11.16 -2.72
N VAL A 193 -14.04 -10.98 -2.03
CA VAL A 193 -15.26 -10.40 -2.62
C VAL A 193 -14.98 -8.98 -3.11
N LEU A 194 -14.38 -8.14 -2.26
CA LEU A 194 -14.05 -6.76 -2.61
C LEU A 194 -13.06 -6.68 -3.76
N ALA A 195 -12.03 -7.53 -3.73
CA ALA A 195 -11.00 -7.54 -4.74
C ALA A 195 -11.58 -7.93 -6.11
N LYS A 196 -12.39 -8.99 -6.17
CA LYS A 196 -13.07 -9.39 -7.41
C LYS A 196 -14.02 -8.32 -7.93
N LYS A 197 -14.70 -7.59 -7.04
CA LYS A 197 -15.70 -6.61 -7.45
C LYS A 197 -15.08 -5.28 -7.88
N PHE A 198 -14.11 -4.76 -7.13
CA PHE A 198 -13.63 -3.39 -7.30
C PHE A 198 -12.19 -3.27 -7.80
N VAL A 199 -11.36 -4.31 -7.66
CA VAL A 199 -9.95 -4.20 -8.02
C VAL A 199 -9.75 -4.53 -9.50
N PRO A 200 -9.29 -3.57 -10.33
CA PRO A 200 -9.14 -3.78 -11.77
C PRO A 200 -8.33 -5.02 -12.15
N ALA A 201 -7.24 -5.26 -11.42
CA ALA A 201 -6.38 -6.41 -11.63
C ALA A 201 -7.07 -7.77 -11.58
N LEU A 202 -8.20 -7.88 -10.84
CA LEU A 202 -8.94 -9.13 -10.69
C LEU A 202 -10.15 -9.23 -11.62
N GLY A 203 -10.22 -8.36 -12.64
CA GLY A 203 -11.41 -8.22 -13.48
C GLY A 203 -12.53 -7.42 -12.80
N GLY A 204 -12.27 -6.81 -11.65
CA GLY A 204 -13.19 -5.88 -10.99
C GLY A 204 -13.24 -4.52 -11.67
N THR A 205 -14.17 -3.67 -11.25
CA THR A 205 -14.32 -2.30 -11.75
C THR A 205 -14.31 -1.31 -10.59
N PRO A 206 -13.47 -0.26 -10.62
CA PRO A 206 -13.47 0.77 -9.59
C PRO A 206 -14.85 1.38 -9.38
N PHE A 207 -15.18 1.73 -8.14
CA PHE A 207 -16.44 2.40 -7.84
C PHE A 207 -16.53 3.77 -8.56
N PRO A 208 -17.60 4.04 -9.33
CA PRO A 208 -17.81 5.33 -9.98
C PRO A 208 -17.95 6.43 -8.92
N GLY A 209 -16.91 7.25 -8.76
CA GLY A 209 -16.84 8.29 -7.73
C GLY A 209 -15.68 8.14 -6.74
N ALA A 210 -14.92 7.04 -6.79
CA ALA A 210 -13.63 6.99 -6.11
C ALA A 210 -12.71 8.10 -6.66
N ARG A 211 -12.36 9.07 -5.81
CA ARG A 211 -11.46 10.17 -6.18
C ARG A 211 -10.09 9.59 -6.57
N GLN A 212 -9.59 9.96 -7.74
CA GLN A 212 -8.39 9.38 -8.35
C GLN A 212 -7.12 10.25 -8.22
N GLN A 213 -7.31 11.51 -7.83
CA GLN A 213 -6.28 12.54 -7.70
C GLN A 213 -6.69 13.55 -6.60
N PRO A 214 -5.73 14.23 -5.96
CA PRO A 214 -6.04 15.27 -4.98
C PRO A 214 -6.73 16.48 -5.63
N PRO A 215 -7.37 17.36 -4.83
CA PRO A 215 -7.80 18.67 -5.31
C PRO A 215 -6.59 19.50 -5.79
N ALA A 216 -6.86 20.64 -6.45
CA ALA A 216 -5.81 21.58 -6.83
C ALA A 216 -4.99 22.01 -5.61
N LEU A 217 -3.67 22.15 -5.78
CA LEU A 217 -2.71 22.48 -4.72
C LEU A 217 -2.57 23.99 -4.48
N GLN A 218 -3.49 24.81 -5.01
CA GLN A 218 -3.42 26.25 -4.84
C GLN A 218 -3.52 26.63 -3.36
N GLY A 219 -2.53 27.36 -2.85
CA GLY A 219 -2.46 27.77 -1.44
C GLY A 219 -2.04 26.65 -0.47
N VAL A 220 -1.70 25.46 -0.97
CA VAL A 220 -1.11 24.38 -0.16
C VAL A 220 0.40 24.61 -0.07
N THR A 221 0.92 24.78 1.15
CA THR A 221 2.37 24.91 1.35
C THR A 221 3.06 23.56 1.20
N PRO A 222 4.36 23.53 0.85
CA PRO A 222 5.09 22.28 0.68
C PRO A 222 5.03 21.34 1.90
N CYS A 223 5.18 21.84 3.14
CA CYS A 223 5.10 20.97 4.32
C CYS A 223 3.67 20.56 4.70
N LYS A 224 2.65 21.23 4.15
CA LYS A 224 1.26 20.75 4.22
C LYS A 224 0.98 19.65 3.20
N ALA A 225 1.57 19.75 2.00
CA ALA A 225 1.42 18.72 0.97
C ALA A 225 2.21 17.44 1.33
N VAL A 226 3.44 17.60 1.82
CA VAL A 226 4.28 16.52 2.31
C VAL A 226 4.51 16.73 3.79
N THR A 227 3.68 16.09 4.61
CA THR A 227 3.71 16.22 6.07
C THR A 227 4.80 15.35 6.69
N HIS A 228 5.23 15.70 7.92
CA HIS A 228 6.16 14.85 8.71
C HIS A 228 5.67 13.40 8.79
N SER A 229 4.35 13.20 8.94
CA SER A 229 3.79 11.85 9.05
C SER A 229 3.94 11.04 7.75
N ALA A 230 4.03 11.69 6.59
CA ALA A 230 4.33 11.02 5.32
C ALA A 230 5.82 10.64 5.27
N ALA A 231 6.72 11.53 5.70
CA ALA A 231 8.15 11.23 5.83
C ALA A 231 8.43 10.09 6.83
N TYR A 232 7.66 10.03 7.91
CA TYR A 232 7.74 8.98 8.93
C TYR A 232 7.46 7.58 8.36
N TYR A 233 6.54 7.44 7.39
CA TYR A 233 6.31 6.16 6.68
C TYR A 233 7.47 5.73 5.77
N ALA A 234 8.45 6.60 5.56
CA ALA A 234 9.71 6.27 4.91
C ALA A 234 10.87 6.15 5.90
N GLY A 235 10.61 6.13 7.22
CA GLY A 235 11.62 5.99 8.27
C GLY A 235 12.30 7.29 8.70
N VAL A 236 11.93 8.44 8.13
CA VAL A 236 12.50 9.75 8.52
C VAL A 236 11.59 10.37 9.58
N SER A 237 12.11 10.50 10.80
CA SER A 237 11.35 10.83 12.00
C SER A 237 11.38 12.30 12.41
N ASP A 238 12.12 13.12 11.67
CA ASP A 238 12.15 14.56 11.90
C ASP A 238 10.74 15.18 11.80
N LYS A 239 10.43 16.04 12.77
CA LYS A 239 9.12 16.69 12.90
C LYS A 239 9.13 18.10 12.30
N GLU A 240 10.30 18.72 12.14
CA GLU A 240 10.44 20.10 11.69
C GLU A 240 10.80 20.13 10.19
N GLY A 241 9.79 20.36 9.35
CA GLY A 241 10.02 20.53 7.91
C GLY A 241 10.61 21.90 7.58
N ALA A 242 11.67 21.94 6.79
CA ALA A 242 12.27 23.17 6.30
C ALA A 242 11.65 23.57 4.94
N GLU A 243 10.84 24.63 4.90
CA GLU A 243 10.25 25.16 3.66
C GLU A 243 11.22 26.08 2.91
N GLN A 244 11.28 25.92 1.58
CA GLN A 244 12.04 26.80 0.70
C GLN A 244 11.26 27.11 -0.58
N ALA A 245 11.37 28.35 -1.06
CA ALA A 245 10.84 28.75 -2.37
C ALA A 245 11.84 28.40 -3.48
N THR A 246 11.31 28.01 -4.65
CA THR A 246 12.10 27.66 -5.84
C THR A 246 11.52 28.34 -7.07
N GLY A 247 12.25 28.32 -8.20
CA GLY A 247 11.78 28.90 -9.46
C GLY A 247 10.55 28.21 -10.08
N PHE A 248 10.16 27.04 -9.60
CA PHE A 248 9.04 26.23 -10.11
C PHE A 248 7.97 25.93 -9.05
N GLY A 249 8.08 26.51 -7.85
CA GLY A 249 7.17 26.28 -6.75
C GLY A 249 7.87 26.34 -5.40
N GLY A 250 7.63 25.36 -4.52
CA GLY A 250 8.28 25.28 -3.21
C GLY A 250 8.61 23.86 -2.79
N THR A 251 9.51 23.74 -1.82
CA THR A 251 9.93 22.46 -1.25
C THR A 251 9.75 22.43 0.26
N CYS A 252 9.66 21.23 0.81
CA CYS A 252 9.74 20.96 2.25
C CYS A 252 10.70 19.79 2.45
N THR A 253 11.70 19.96 3.32
CA THR A 253 12.68 18.91 3.60
C THR A 253 12.57 18.44 5.05
N TYR A 254 12.56 17.13 5.23
CA TYR A 254 12.74 16.44 6.52
C TYR A 254 14.02 15.61 6.45
N GLU A 255 14.87 15.66 7.48
CA GLU A 255 16.16 14.98 7.47
C GLU A 255 16.51 14.43 8.86
N ASP A 256 16.93 13.18 8.92
CA ASP A 256 17.49 12.56 10.12
C ASP A 256 18.62 11.57 9.75
N ASP A 257 19.10 10.81 10.73
CA ASP A 257 20.18 9.84 10.54
C ASP A 257 19.82 8.70 9.55
N ASN A 258 18.54 8.49 9.24
CA ASN A 258 18.09 7.45 8.31
C ASN A 258 18.05 7.93 6.84
N GLY A 259 17.88 9.24 6.62
CA GLY A 259 17.85 9.81 5.28
C GLY A 259 17.16 11.16 5.19
N THR A 260 16.89 11.55 3.94
CA THR A 260 16.29 12.84 3.61
C THR A 260 15.04 12.63 2.75
N VAL A 261 13.93 13.26 3.14
CA VAL A 261 12.70 13.36 2.35
C VAL A 261 12.52 14.82 1.92
N THR A 262 12.46 15.07 0.61
CA THR A 262 12.15 16.40 0.07
C THR A 262 10.84 16.35 -0.72
N GLY A 263 9.81 16.97 -0.18
CA GLY A 263 8.57 17.24 -0.88
C GLY A 263 8.70 18.44 -1.82
N VAL A 264 8.06 18.38 -2.98
CA VAL A 264 8.07 19.44 -3.99
C VAL A 264 6.63 19.73 -4.42
N VAL A 265 6.16 20.97 -4.23
CA VAL A 265 4.87 21.43 -4.77
C VAL A 265 5.15 22.36 -5.93
N VAL A 266 4.64 21.99 -7.10
CA VAL A 266 4.86 22.71 -8.35
C VAL A 266 3.63 23.54 -8.68
N SER A 267 3.84 24.83 -8.90
CA SER A 267 2.78 25.75 -9.33
C SER A 267 2.96 26.07 -10.81
N GLY A 268 2.17 25.43 -11.67
CA GLY A 268 2.28 25.55 -13.13
C GLY A 268 2.86 24.29 -13.79
N ASP A 269 3.24 24.42 -15.06
CA ASP A 269 3.57 23.27 -15.93
C ASP A 269 4.63 22.33 -15.29
N PRO A 270 4.27 21.06 -14.99
CA PRO A 270 5.20 20.09 -14.41
C PRO A 270 6.43 19.82 -15.28
N SER A 271 6.36 20.11 -16.58
CA SER A 271 7.49 19.96 -17.50
C SER A 271 8.65 20.91 -17.17
N THR A 272 8.39 22.02 -16.47
CA THR A 272 9.41 23.00 -16.09
C THR A 272 10.22 22.58 -14.87
N VAL A 273 9.84 21.50 -14.19
CA VAL A 273 10.57 21.00 -13.02
C VAL A 273 11.89 20.39 -13.50
N PRO A 274 13.05 20.98 -13.14
CA PRO A 274 14.33 20.44 -13.53
C PRO A 274 14.53 19.04 -12.94
N ARG A 275 15.46 18.29 -13.52
CA ARG A 275 15.84 16.98 -12.98
C ARG A 275 16.33 17.12 -11.55
N GLN A 276 15.78 16.30 -10.66
CA GLN A 276 16.13 16.28 -9.24
C GLN A 276 17.20 15.22 -8.93
N VAL A 277 17.37 14.23 -9.81
CA VAL A 277 18.43 13.22 -9.70
C VAL A 277 19.35 13.32 -10.92
N PRO A 278 20.37 14.19 -10.90
CA PRO A 278 21.34 14.33 -11.98
C PRO A 278 22.04 12.99 -12.28
N GLY A 279 22.16 12.63 -13.56
CA GLY A 279 22.79 11.37 -13.98
C GLY A 279 21.98 10.09 -13.70
N GLY A 280 20.86 10.17 -12.98
CA GLY A 280 19.96 9.05 -12.75
C GLY A 280 19.23 8.57 -14.02
N GLN A 281 18.63 7.38 -13.95
CA GLN A 281 17.71 6.90 -14.97
C GLN A 281 16.37 7.62 -14.85
N VAL A 282 15.78 8.02 -15.98
CA VAL A 282 14.46 8.66 -16.02
C VAL A 282 13.47 7.74 -16.71
N ARG A 283 12.28 7.60 -16.12
CA ARG A 283 11.17 6.83 -16.68
C ARG A 283 9.87 7.61 -16.52
N GLU A 284 9.14 7.76 -17.62
CA GLU A 284 7.76 8.25 -17.59
C GLU A 284 6.80 7.08 -17.33
N GLY A 285 5.67 7.38 -16.70
CA GLY A 285 4.67 6.37 -16.37
C GLY A 285 3.47 6.95 -15.65
N ARG A 286 2.94 6.19 -14.70
CA ARG A 286 1.80 6.59 -13.88
C ARG A 286 2.05 6.34 -12.40
N PHE A 287 1.39 7.14 -11.58
CA PHE A 287 1.30 6.98 -10.14
C PHE A 287 -0.18 7.02 -9.72
N GLY A 288 -0.74 5.86 -9.41
CA GLY A 288 -2.16 5.59 -9.50
C GLY A 288 -2.67 5.95 -10.91
N SER A 289 -3.69 6.80 -10.96
CA SER A 289 -4.22 7.29 -12.24
C SER A 289 -3.41 8.45 -12.85
N MET A 290 -2.51 9.08 -12.11
CA MET A 290 -1.85 10.32 -12.51
C MET A 290 -0.63 10.06 -13.40
N PRO A 291 -0.37 10.86 -14.45
CA PRO A 291 0.91 10.84 -15.14
C PRO A 291 2.06 11.12 -14.16
N ALA A 292 3.16 10.39 -14.28
CA ALA A 292 4.28 10.54 -13.36
C ALA A 292 5.65 10.34 -14.02
N ARG A 293 6.62 11.13 -13.56
CA ARG A 293 8.05 11.00 -13.90
C ARG A 293 8.80 10.41 -12.71
N PHE A 294 9.60 9.39 -12.97
CA PHE A 294 10.46 8.72 -11.99
C PHE A 294 11.91 8.98 -12.36
N GLU A 295 12.72 9.46 -11.43
CA GLU A 295 14.16 9.66 -11.58
C GLU A 295 14.89 8.86 -10.50
N GLN A 296 15.78 7.94 -10.89
CA GLN A 296 16.41 7.01 -9.95
C GLN A 296 17.92 6.95 -10.13
N ALA A 297 18.65 7.06 -9.02
CA ALA A 297 20.05 6.70 -8.87
C ALA A 297 20.20 5.61 -7.81
N ALA A 298 21.44 5.25 -7.45
CA ALA A 298 21.70 4.20 -6.48
C ALA A 298 21.13 4.53 -5.08
N ASP A 299 21.34 5.74 -4.59
CA ASP A 299 20.99 6.17 -3.23
C ASP A 299 19.77 7.12 -3.16
N THR A 300 19.25 7.53 -4.31
CA THR A 300 18.26 8.60 -4.41
C THR A 300 17.17 8.22 -5.40
N CYS A 301 15.92 8.52 -5.06
CA CYS A 301 14.82 8.45 -6.01
C CYS A 301 13.90 9.66 -5.88
N PHE A 302 13.50 10.22 -7.02
CA PHE A 302 12.50 11.27 -7.12
C PHE A 302 11.31 10.78 -7.94
N VAL A 303 10.10 11.05 -7.43
CA VAL A 303 8.84 10.75 -8.11
C VAL A 303 8.02 12.02 -8.20
N LEU A 304 7.64 12.43 -9.40
CA LEU A 304 6.80 13.60 -9.66
C LEU A 304 5.49 13.14 -10.29
N ALA A 305 4.37 13.31 -9.59
CA ALA A 305 3.04 13.02 -10.12
C ALA A 305 2.34 14.33 -10.53
N THR A 306 1.80 14.35 -11.75
CA THR A 306 0.95 15.44 -12.24
C THR A 306 -0.42 15.34 -11.62
N VAL A 307 -0.82 16.38 -10.90
CA VAL A 307 -2.14 16.49 -10.26
C VAL A 307 -3.04 17.42 -11.09
N GLY A 308 -4.30 17.58 -10.66
CA GLY A 308 -5.27 18.44 -11.35
C GLY A 308 -4.79 19.89 -11.54
N ALA A 309 -5.39 20.58 -12.53
CA ALA A 309 -5.11 21.98 -12.86
C ALA A 309 -3.66 22.28 -13.32
N GLY A 310 -2.95 21.27 -13.85
CA GLY A 310 -1.60 21.45 -14.39
C GLY A 310 -0.58 21.75 -13.30
N GLN A 311 -0.77 21.23 -12.09
CA GLN A 311 0.18 21.30 -10.99
C GLN A 311 0.83 19.92 -10.80
N ALA A 312 1.88 19.82 -9.98
CA ALA A 312 2.47 18.54 -9.63
C ALA A 312 2.92 18.47 -8.17
N LEU A 313 2.93 17.24 -7.66
CA LEU A 313 3.48 16.90 -6.36
C LEU A 313 4.64 15.93 -6.57
N GLY A 314 5.82 16.32 -6.11
CA GLY A 314 7.03 15.54 -6.16
C GLY A 314 7.51 15.12 -4.78
N VAL A 315 8.17 13.97 -4.70
CA VAL A 315 8.89 13.53 -3.51
C VAL A 315 10.25 12.98 -3.93
N SER A 316 11.30 13.47 -3.30
CA SER A 316 12.63 12.85 -3.29
C SER A 316 12.83 12.09 -1.99
N TYR A 317 13.37 10.87 -2.07
CA TYR A 317 13.95 10.17 -0.93
C TYR A 317 15.43 9.89 -1.23
N LYS A 318 16.29 10.25 -0.29
CA LYS A 318 17.72 9.91 -0.30
C LYS A 318 18.07 9.12 0.95
N ASP A 319 18.71 7.97 0.76
CA ASP A 319 19.17 7.12 1.86
C ASP A 319 20.47 7.65 2.46
N ALA A 320 20.60 7.65 3.80
CA ALA A 320 21.81 8.12 4.47
C ALA A 320 23.00 7.16 4.31
N GLU A 321 22.75 5.84 4.24
CA GLU A 321 23.80 4.81 4.16
C GLU A 321 24.20 4.49 2.71
N GLY A 322 23.56 5.10 1.72
CA GLY A 322 23.84 4.91 0.30
C GLY A 322 23.43 3.53 -0.24
N ALA A 323 22.67 2.75 0.51
CA ALA A 323 22.24 1.40 0.13
C ALA A 323 20.95 1.44 -0.71
N ALA A 324 21.03 0.90 -1.93
CA ALA A 324 20.02 1.04 -2.99
C ALA A 324 18.69 0.30 -2.80
N GLY A 325 18.47 -0.36 -1.66
CA GLY A 325 17.49 -1.43 -1.56
C GLY A 325 16.03 -1.04 -1.87
N ASN A 326 15.59 0.18 -1.53
CA ASN A 326 14.17 0.55 -1.58
C ASN A 326 13.89 2.06 -1.74
N THR A 327 14.84 2.88 -2.19
CA THR A 327 14.70 4.35 -2.22
C THR A 327 13.48 4.82 -3.03
N CYS A 328 13.23 4.23 -4.20
CA CYS A 328 12.02 4.53 -4.98
C CYS A 328 10.73 4.05 -4.33
N LEU A 329 10.75 2.90 -3.66
CA LEU A 329 9.59 2.43 -2.93
C LEU A 329 9.25 3.40 -1.78
N ARG A 330 10.27 3.89 -1.05
CA ARG A 330 10.09 4.90 0.01
C ARG A 330 9.54 6.22 -0.55
N ALA A 331 10.11 6.75 -1.62
CA ALA A 331 9.60 7.97 -2.27
C ALA A 331 8.14 7.80 -2.74
N GLN A 332 7.81 6.64 -3.32
CA GLN A 332 6.43 6.31 -3.72
C GLN A 332 5.49 6.20 -2.51
N VAL A 333 5.90 5.60 -1.40
CA VAL A 333 5.09 5.52 -0.18
C VAL A 333 4.78 6.91 0.34
N VAL A 334 5.79 7.77 0.52
CA VAL A 334 5.59 9.16 0.97
C VAL A 334 4.63 9.89 0.04
N LEU A 335 4.85 9.81 -1.28
CA LEU A 335 4.00 10.47 -2.27
C LEU A 335 2.55 9.95 -2.20
N ALA A 336 2.36 8.65 -2.05
CA ALA A 336 1.03 8.08 -1.92
C ALA A 336 0.34 8.56 -0.63
N VAL A 337 1.06 8.61 0.51
CA VAL A 337 0.49 9.07 1.79
C VAL A 337 0.06 10.53 1.65
N SER A 338 0.93 11.36 1.08
CA SER A 338 0.65 12.76 0.79
C SER A 338 -0.59 12.93 -0.10
N VAL A 339 -0.67 12.21 -1.20
CA VAL A 339 -1.81 12.28 -2.13
C VAL A 339 -3.11 11.85 -1.42
N ILE A 340 -3.08 10.76 -0.67
CA ILE A 340 -4.24 10.27 0.10
C ILE A 340 -4.71 11.31 1.11
N LYS A 341 -3.78 11.91 1.87
CA LYS A 341 -4.10 12.98 2.85
C LYS A 341 -4.70 14.21 2.19
N LEU A 342 -4.13 14.66 1.07
CA LEU A 342 -4.69 15.76 0.29
C LEU A 342 -6.09 15.44 -0.23
N MET A 343 -6.36 14.19 -0.62
CA MET A 343 -7.71 13.74 -0.98
C MET A 343 -8.68 13.74 0.21
N GLN A 344 -8.17 13.55 1.44
CA GLN A 344 -8.92 13.59 2.70
C GLN A 344 -9.21 15.01 3.21
N GLY A 345 -8.48 16.02 2.73
CA GLY A 345 -8.70 17.42 3.11
C GLY A 345 -8.08 17.82 4.44
N SER A 346 -7.02 17.13 4.85
CA SER A 346 -6.21 17.43 6.05
C SER A 346 -5.11 18.43 5.77
#